data_AF-A0A0K0ENC7-F1
#
_entry.id   AF-A0A0K0ENC7-F1
#
_cell.length_a   1.000
_cell.length_b   1.000
_cell.length_c   1.000
_cell.angle_alpha   90.00
_cell.angle_beta   90.00
_cell.angle_gamma   90.00
#
_symmetry.space_group_name_H-M   'P 1'
#
loop_
_entity.id
_entity.type
_entity.pdbx_description
1 polymer ?
#
loop_
_entity_poly.entity_id
_entity_poly.type
_entity_poly.pdbx_seq_one_letter_code
_entity_poly.pdbx_strand_id
1 'polypeptide(L)'
;MKYQEDTQFSAEQTTFINEKRIHTSMSSRHGVLRKAIPCMTMPNAIFCCISNFIIPGLGTLLSAFAIPTGSNYESDQTMIWAFMTNILTAFLQLITAPLIVGFIWSMIWGIIFIQLSRKWWISNIHDRDSVIDYCPCSRC
;
A
#
# COMPACT_ATOMS: atom_id res chain seq x y z
N MET A 1 39.42 7.39 -19.72
CA MET A 1 38.63 7.00 -18.53
C MET A 1 37.37 7.83 -18.39
N LYS A 2 37.43 9.17 -18.32
CA LYS A 2 36.26 10.06 -18.18
C LYS A 2 35.07 9.79 -19.12
N TYR A 3 35.31 9.56 -20.41
CA TYR A 3 34.24 9.24 -21.38
C TYR A 3 33.43 7.98 -21.02
N GLN A 4 34.09 6.99 -20.40
CA GLN A 4 33.44 5.73 -20.01
C GLN A 4 32.59 5.93 -18.75
N GLU A 5 33.02 6.79 -17.82
CA GLU A 5 32.24 7.18 -16.63
C GLU A 5 30.98 7.97 -17.03
N ASP A 6 31.08 8.94 -17.95
CA ASP A 6 29.91 9.71 -18.42
C ASP A 6 28.85 8.82 -19.10
N THR A 7 29.30 7.83 -19.88
CA THR A 7 28.42 6.85 -20.55
C THR A 7 27.76 5.92 -19.53
N GLN A 8 28.50 5.46 -18.52
CA GLN A 8 27.95 4.65 -17.42
C GLN A 8 26.90 5.43 -16.62
N PHE A 9 27.17 6.69 -16.26
CA PHE A 9 26.24 7.53 -15.52
C PHE A 9 24.94 7.80 -16.28
N SER A 10 25.02 8.09 -17.59
CA SER A 10 23.84 8.29 -18.44
C SER A 10 22.99 7.01 -18.60
N ALA A 11 23.63 5.84 -18.72
CA ALA A 11 22.95 4.55 -18.74
C ALA A 11 22.26 4.25 -17.39
N GLU A 12 22.90 4.57 -16.28
CA GLU A 12 22.33 4.45 -14.92
C GLU A 12 21.08 5.34 -14.78
N GLN A 13 21.18 6.63 -15.14
CA GLN A 13 20.04 7.55 -15.12
C GLN A 13 18.89 7.10 -16.00
N THR A 14 19.16 6.62 -17.22
CA THR A 14 18.13 6.12 -18.13
C THR A 14 17.44 4.88 -17.56
N THR A 15 18.21 3.98 -16.93
CA THR A 15 17.68 2.79 -16.26
C THR A 15 16.80 3.19 -15.08
N PHE A 16 17.24 4.13 -14.24
CA PHE A 16 16.45 4.67 -13.14
C PHE A 16 15.18 5.38 -13.60
N ILE A 17 15.23 6.17 -14.68
CA ILE A 17 14.04 6.85 -15.23
C ILE A 17 13.06 5.79 -15.77
N ASN A 18 13.56 4.76 -16.46
CA ASN A 18 12.72 3.69 -16.98
C ASN A 18 12.11 2.86 -15.84
N GLU A 19 12.88 2.54 -14.80
CA GLU A 19 12.40 1.89 -13.59
C GLU A 19 11.31 2.73 -12.91
N LYS A 20 11.55 4.02 -12.68
CA LYS A 20 10.53 4.94 -12.14
C LYS A 20 9.27 4.97 -13.02
N ARG A 21 9.42 5.05 -14.35
CA ARG A 21 8.30 5.01 -15.31
C ARG A 21 7.53 3.69 -15.25
N ILE A 22 8.22 2.56 -15.17
CA ILE A 22 7.62 1.23 -15.03
C ILE A 22 6.86 1.15 -13.69
N HIS A 23 7.45 1.60 -12.59
CA HIS A 23 6.82 1.65 -11.27
C HIS A 23 5.56 2.53 -11.24
N THR A 24 5.62 3.74 -11.80
CA THR A 24 4.45 4.63 -11.89
C THR A 24 3.36 4.00 -12.78
N SER A 25 3.74 3.40 -13.92
CA SER A 25 2.80 2.70 -14.81
C SER A 25 2.09 1.53 -14.10
N MET A 26 2.82 0.76 -13.29
CA MET A 26 2.22 -0.31 -12.49
C MET A 26 1.28 0.23 -11.41
N SER A 27 1.65 1.33 -10.72
CA SER A 27 0.77 1.93 -9.71
C SER A 27 -0.54 2.46 -10.31
N SER A 28 -0.46 3.04 -11.51
CA SER A 28 -1.61 3.50 -12.28
C SER A 28 -2.59 2.37 -12.62
N ARG A 29 -2.13 1.11 -12.70
CA ARG A 29 -2.97 -0.07 -12.98
C ARG A 29 -3.65 -0.67 -11.74
N HIS A 30 -3.33 -0.21 -10.53
CA HIS A 30 -4.02 -0.68 -9.34
C HIS A 30 -5.50 -0.29 -9.37
N GLY A 31 -6.38 -1.24 -9.07
CA GLY A 31 -7.83 -0.99 -9.02
C GLY A 31 -8.20 0.05 -7.95
N VAL A 32 -9.30 0.75 -8.17
CA VAL A 32 -9.78 1.86 -7.30
C VAL A 32 -9.90 1.44 -5.83
N LEU A 33 -10.37 0.23 -5.55
CA LEU A 33 -10.49 -0.30 -4.20
C LEU A 33 -9.12 -0.51 -3.54
N ARG A 34 -8.14 -1.01 -4.31
CA ARG A 34 -6.78 -1.23 -3.79
C ARG A 34 -6.08 0.08 -3.48
N LYS A 35 -6.30 1.13 -4.29
CA LYS A 35 -5.72 2.45 -4.04
C LYS A 35 -6.25 3.11 -2.76
N ALA A 36 -7.45 2.74 -2.32
CA ALA A 36 -8.01 3.23 -1.06
C ALA A 36 -7.37 2.59 0.19
N ILE A 37 -6.57 1.53 0.04
CA ILE A 37 -5.98 0.82 1.17
C ILE A 37 -4.97 1.73 1.89
N PRO A 38 -5.12 1.93 3.21
CA PRO A 38 -4.19 2.72 3.99
C PRO A 38 -2.84 2.02 4.15
N CYS A 39 -1.77 2.80 3.99
CA CYS A 39 -0.42 2.40 4.36
C CYS A 39 -0.31 2.45 5.89
N MET A 40 -0.14 1.28 6.51
CA MET A 40 -0.03 1.12 7.95
C MET A 40 1.33 0.54 8.34
N THR A 41 1.71 0.69 9.60
CA THR A 41 2.94 0.10 10.15
C THR A 41 2.86 -1.43 10.09
N MET A 42 4.03 -2.08 10.03
CA MET A 42 4.12 -3.54 9.90
C MET A 42 3.31 -4.31 10.97
N PRO A 43 3.33 -3.94 12.28
CA PRO A 43 2.53 -4.64 13.28
C PRO A 43 1.02 -4.53 13.04
N ASN A 44 0.53 -3.33 12.69
CA ASN A 44 -0.88 -3.09 12.38
C ASN A 44 -1.32 -3.88 11.14
N ALA A 45 -0.47 -3.96 10.11
CA ALA A 45 -0.75 -4.74 8.90
C ALA A 45 -0.88 -6.24 9.21
N ILE A 46 0.02 -6.78 10.02
CA ILE A 46 -0.01 -8.20 10.43
C ILE A 46 -1.29 -8.47 11.25
N PHE A 47 -1.65 -7.59 12.19
CA PHE A 47 -2.86 -7.72 12.98
C PHE A 47 -4.13 -7.69 12.12
N CYS A 48 -4.23 -6.75 11.17
CA CYS A 48 -5.35 -6.69 10.23
C CYS A 48 -5.38 -7.92 9.31
N CYS A 49 -4.23 -8.42 8.87
CA CYS A 49 -4.14 -9.63 8.08
C CYS A 49 -4.69 -10.83 8.86
N ILE A 50 -4.19 -11.11 10.05
CA ILE A 50 -4.68 -12.21 10.91
C ILE A 50 -6.19 -12.08 11.17
N SER A 51 -6.67 -10.86 11.41
CA SER A 51 -8.10 -10.59 11.61
C SER A 51 -8.94 -10.97 10.38
N ASN A 52 -8.47 -10.70 9.16
CA ASN A 52 -9.14 -11.10 7.91
C ASN A 52 -9.13 -12.62 7.69
N PHE A 53 -8.12 -13.34 8.19
CA PHE A 53 -8.09 -14.81 8.13
C PHE A 53 -9.10 -15.44 9.08
N ILE A 54 -9.35 -14.82 10.25
CA ILE A 54 -10.30 -15.35 11.25
C ILE A 54 -11.73 -14.94 10.91
N ILE A 55 -11.96 -13.65 10.60
CA ILE A 55 -13.28 -13.12 10.23
C ILE A 55 -13.14 -12.31 8.93
N PRO A 56 -13.78 -12.75 7.84
CA PRO A 56 -13.70 -12.05 6.56
C PRO A 56 -14.28 -10.63 6.70
N GLY A 57 -13.47 -9.63 6.35
CA GLY A 57 -13.85 -8.22 6.43
C GLY A 57 -13.39 -7.50 7.69
N LEU A 58 -13.09 -8.19 8.79
CA LEU A 58 -12.78 -7.54 10.07
C LEU A 58 -11.50 -6.72 10.02
N GLY A 59 -10.41 -7.30 9.49
CA GLY A 59 -9.15 -6.60 9.30
C GLY A 59 -9.27 -5.42 8.33
N THR A 60 -10.06 -5.59 7.27
CA THR A 60 -10.37 -4.50 6.32
C THR A 60 -11.12 -3.36 7.02
N LEU A 61 -12.08 -3.66 7.89
CA LEU A 61 -12.79 -2.66 8.68
C LEU A 61 -11.86 -1.92 9.65
N LEU A 62 -11.01 -2.67 10.38
CA LEU A 62 -10.02 -2.11 11.30
C LEU A 62 -9.03 -1.21 10.57
N SER A 63 -8.59 -1.61 9.38
CA SER A 63 -7.70 -0.81 8.55
C SER A 63 -8.31 0.53 8.15
N ALA A 64 -9.63 0.60 7.92
CA ALA A 64 -10.30 1.83 7.55
C ALA A 64 -10.06 2.94 8.59
N PHE A 65 -10.03 2.60 9.89
CA PHE A 65 -9.77 3.56 10.96
C PHE A 65 -8.35 4.14 10.96
N ALA A 66 -7.40 3.54 10.25
CA ALA A 66 -6.08 4.14 10.07
C ALA A 66 -6.15 5.44 9.26
N ILE A 67 -7.10 5.55 8.33
CA ILE A 67 -7.26 6.70 7.43
C ILE A 67 -7.48 8.00 8.21
N PRO A 68 -8.51 8.14 9.07
CA PRO A 68 -8.71 9.36 9.86
C PRO A 68 -7.61 9.62 10.90
N THR A 69 -6.81 8.62 11.28
CA THR A 69 -5.64 8.82 12.15
C THR A 69 -4.43 9.42 11.43
N GLY A 70 -4.53 9.67 10.12
CA GLY A 70 -3.48 10.27 9.30
C GLY A 70 -2.61 9.26 8.55
N SER A 71 -3.07 8.01 8.37
CA SER A 71 -2.39 7.10 7.45
C SER A 71 -2.60 7.57 6.01
N ASN A 72 -1.55 7.59 5.20
CA ASN A 72 -1.70 7.87 3.77
C ASN A 72 -2.19 6.64 3.02
N TYR A 73 -2.64 6.87 1.79
CA TYR A 73 -3.17 5.88 0.87
C TYR A 73 -2.83 6.34 -0.56
N GLU A 74 -2.83 5.41 -1.52
CA GLU A 74 -2.40 5.66 -2.91
C GLU A 74 -3.46 6.41 -3.75
N SER A 75 -4.70 6.51 -3.27
CA SER A 75 -5.78 7.16 -4.01
C SER A 75 -5.68 8.69 -3.98
N ASP A 76 -5.86 9.34 -5.13
CA ASP A 76 -6.01 10.80 -5.23
C ASP A 76 -7.35 11.32 -4.69
N GLN A 77 -8.19 10.43 -4.16
CA GLN A 77 -9.52 10.74 -3.67
C GLN A 77 -9.49 11.30 -2.24
N THR A 78 -10.60 11.89 -1.83
CA THR A 78 -10.74 12.45 -0.47
C THR A 78 -10.60 11.39 0.61
N MET A 79 -10.18 11.81 1.81
CA MET A 79 -10.04 10.94 2.98
C MET A 79 -11.34 10.20 3.29
N ILE A 80 -12.49 10.88 3.16
CA ILE A 80 -13.82 10.30 3.37
C ILE A 80 -14.10 9.22 2.32
N TRP A 81 -13.75 9.44 1.06
CA TRP A 81 -13.93 8.45 0.02
C TRP A 81 -13.09 7.19 0.27
N ALA A 82 -11.82 7.36 0.66
CA ALA A 82 -10.95 6.23 1.00
C ALA A 82 -11.50 5.46 2.20
N PHE A 83 -11.93 6.17 3.24
CA PHE A 83 -12.54 5.57 4.43
C PHE A 83 -13.80 4.76 4.07
N MET A 84 -14.77 5.37 3.39
CA MET A 84 -16.01 4.72 2.96
C MET A 84 -15.75 3.51 2.05
N THR A 85 -14.75 3.58 1.18
CA THR A 85 -14.38 2.48 0.29
C THR A 85 -13.88 1.25 1.05
N ASN A 86 -13.08 1.45 2.10
CA ASN A 86 -12.62 0.35 2.96
C ASN A 86 -13.78 -0.25 3.77
N ILE A 87 -14.64 0.60 4.35
CA ILE A 87 -15.84 0.15 5.06
C ILE A 87 -16.75 -0.67 4.12
N LEU A 88 -17.04 -0.15 2.92
CA LEU A 88 -17.84 -0.85 1.92
C LEU A 88 -17.20 -2.18 1.50
N THR A 89 -15.88 -2.20 1.31
CA THR A 89 -15.15 -3.43 0.99
C THR A 89 -15.27 -4.46 2.12
N ALA A 90 -15.19 -4.04 3.38
CA ALA A 90 -15.39 -4.94 4.52
C ALA A 90 -16.80 -5.55 4.53
N PHE A 91 -17.84 -4.76 4.27
CA PHE A 91 -19.21 -5.26 4.15
C PHE A 91 -19.39 -6.20 2.95
N LEU A 92 -18.80 -5.87 1.79
CA LEU A 92 -18.83 -6.73 0.61
C LEU A 92 -18.13 -8.07 0.89
N GLN A 93 -17.00 -8.06 1.59
CA GLN A 93 -16.31 -9.28 2.02
C GLN A 93 -17.22 -10.13 2.93
N LEU A 94 -17.94 -9.52 3.87
CA LEU A 94 -18.85 -10.23 4.77
C LEU A 94 -20.07 -10.81 4.02
N ILE A 95 -20.69 -10.05 3.12
CA ILE A 95 -21.85 -10.50 2.33
C ILE A 95 -21.44 -11.63 1.37
N THR A 96 -20.25 -11.55 0.79
CA THR A 96 -19.73 -12.56 -0.14
C THR A 96 -18.99 -13.70 0.56
N ALA A 97 -18.79 -13.64 1.89
CA ALA A 97 -18.11 -14.68 2.67
C ALA A 97 -18.77 -16.06 2.57
N PRO A 98 -20.11 -16.20 2.62
CA PRO A 98 -20.77 -17.50 2.45
C PRO A 98 -20.48 -18.16 1.09
N LEU A 99 -20.13 -17.37 0.07
CA LEU A 99 -19.79 -17.86 -1.26
C LEU A 99 -18.32 -18.29 -1.39
N ILE A 100 -17.54 -18.32 -0.29
CA ILE A 100 -16.07 -18.53 -0.25
C ILE A 100 -15.29 -17.39 -0.93
N VAL A 101 -15.85 -16.76 -1.95
CA VAL A 101 -15.29 -15.61 -2.68
C VAL A 101 -14.91 -14.49 -1.72
N GLY A 102 -15.78 -14.14 -0.75
CA GLY A 102 -15.48 -13.11 0.25
C GLY A 102 -14.32 -13.49 1.16
N PHE A 103 -14.15 -14.78 1.47
CA PHE A 103 -13.04 -15.27 2.27
C PHE A 103 -11.71 -15.16 1.52
N ILE A 104 -11.67 -15.61 0.25
CA ILE A 104 -10.48 -15.47 -0.62
C ILE A 104 -10.15 -14.00 -0.82
N TRP A 105 -11.15 -13.16 -1.08
CA TRP A 105 -10.97 -11.72 -1.25
C TRP A 105 -10.40 -11.07 0.02
N SER A 106 -10.87 -11.48 1.20
CA SER A 106 -10.35 -10.98 2.48
C SER A 106 -8.89 -11.37 2.73
N MET A 107 -8.50 -12.60 2.37
CA MET A 107 -7.10 -13.04 2.42
C MET A 107 -6.19 -12.23 1.50
N ILE A 108 -6.62 -11.97 0.26
CA ILE A 108 -5.87 -11.13 -0.69
C ILE A 108 -5.65 -9.74 -0.10
N TRP A 109 -6.67 -9.13 0.49
CA TRP A 109 -6.55 -7.84 1.18
C TRP A 109 -5.57 -7.89 2.35
N GLY A 110 -5.62 -8.96 3.16
CA GLY A 110 -4.66 -9.18 4.25
C GLY A 110 -3.21 -9.21 3.77
N ILE A 111 -2.95 -9.92 2.67
CA ILE A 111 -1.61 -9.97 2.06
C ILE A 111 -1.21 -8.60 1.52
N ILE A 112 -2.12 -7.85 0.90
CA ILE A 112 -1.84 -6.50 0.39
C ILE A 112 -1.44 -5.55 1.53
N PHE A 113 -2.08 -5.63 2.70
CA PHE A 113 -1.67 -4.83 3.87
C PHE A 113 -0.20 -5.06 4.22
N ILE A 114 0.22 -6.34 4.29
CA ILE A 114 1.62 -6.71 4.59
C ILE A 114 2.57 -6.24 3.48
N GLN A 115 2.17 -6.33 2.22
CA GLN A 115 2.99 -5.89 1.09
C GLN A 115 3.20 -4.37 1.10
N LEU A 116 2.14 -3.59 1.38
CA LEU A 116 2.23 -2.14 1.51
C LEU A 116 3.10 -1.75 2.70
N SER A 117 2.88 -2.36 3.86
CA SER A 117 3.68 -2.07 5.06
C SER A 117 5.15 -2.44 4.88
N ARG A 118 5.46 -3.51 4.13
CA ARG A 118 6.83 -3.90 3.82
C ARG A 118 7.50 -2.98 2.80
N LYS A 119 6.80 -2.63 1.70
CA LYS A 119 7.29 -1.65 0.71
C LYS A 119 7.66 -0.35 1.43
N TRP A 120 6.78 0.08 2.31
CA TRP A 120 6.96 1.25 3.15
C TRP A 120 8.16 1.11 4.10
N TRP A 121 8.27 0.01 4.85
CA TRP A 121 9.39 -0.24 5.76
C TRP A 121 10.74 -0.19 5.04
N ILE A 122 10.85 -0.83 3.88
CA ILE A 122 12.07 -0.82 3.06
C ILE A 122 12.38 0.59 2.56
N SER A 123 11.37 1.35 2.12
CA SER A 123 11.61 2.73 1.68
C SER A 123 12.09 3.66 2.80
N ASN A 124 11.70 3.39 4.06
CA ASN A 124 12.18 4.16 5.21
C ASN A 124 13.62 3.80 5.59
N ILE A 125 14.08 2.56 5.34
CA ILE A 125 15.49 2.20 5.59
C ILE A 125 16.42 3.09 4.76
N HIS A 126 16.08 3.37 3.51
CA HIS A 126 16.91 4.18 2.61
C HIS A 126 16.84 5.69 2.92
N ASP A 127 15.77 6.17 3.55
CA ASP A 127 15.64 7.59 3.95
C ASP A 127 16.26 7.87 5.32
N ARG A 128 16.51 6.87 6.17
CA ARG A 128 17.21 7.09 7.46
C ARG A 128 18.59 7.75 7.30
N ASP A 129 19.20 7.67 6.12
CA ASP A 129 20.45 8.36 5.80
C ASP A 129 20.25 9.85 5.49
N SER A 130 19.06 10.28 5.07
CA SER A 130 18.66 11.69 4.95
C SER A 130 17.88 12.11 6.19
N VAL A 131 18.45 13.01 6.99
CA VAL A 131 17.95 13.50 8.29
C VAL A 131 16.57 14.21 8.28
N ILE A 132 15.77 14.07 7.22
CA ILE A 132 14.48 14.73 7.06
C ILE A 132 13.40 13.73 7.47
N ASP A 133 13.02 13.75 8.75
CA ASP A 133 11.92 12.98 9.31
C ASP A 133 10.58 13.38 8.66
N TYR A 134 10.24 12.77 7.53
CA TYR A 134 8.85 12.74 7.10
C TYR A 134 8.08 11.79 8.01
N CYS A 135 6.85 12.18 8.38
CA CYS A 135 5.96 11.33 9.16
C CYS A 135 5.95 9.92 8.54
N PRO A 136 6.08 8.85 9.34
CA PRO A 136 6.20 7.49 8.84
C PRO A 136 5.20 7.22 7.72
N CYS A 137 3.94 7.56 7.91
CA CYS A 137 2.89 7.34 6.92
C CYS A 137 3.03 8.09 5.59
N SER A 138 3.83 9.15 5.43
CA SER A 138 3.79 10.12 4.31
C SER A 138 4.09 9.60 2.90
N ARG A 139 4.60 8.37 2.76
CA ARG A 139 5.02 7.81 1.47
C ARG A 139 4.14 6.62 1.07
N CYS A 140 3.03 6.93 0.41
CA CYS A 140 2.41 6.07 -0.59
C CYS A 140 2.59 6.83 -1.92
#